data_AF-A0A7R9KWV4-F1
#
_entry.id   AF-A0A7R9KWV4-F1
#
_cell.length_a   1.000
_cell.length_b   1.000
_cell.length_c   1.000
_cell.angle_alpha   90.00
_cell.angle_beta   90.00
_cell.angle_gamma   90.00
#
_symmetry.space_group_name_H-M   'P 1'
#
loop_
_entity.id
_entity.type
_entity.pdbx_description
1 polymer ?
#
loop_
_entity_poly.entity_id
_entity_poly.type
_entity_poly.pdbx_seq_one_letter_code
_entity_poly.pdbx_strand_id
1 'polypeptide(L)'
;MIISRTQTENILLNNKNQNNNNVIITKPERVKYVKPAKIVPHQFEIAWFYVFFLPTIHSIAVYALYLHFTKGIGGWSELGLNVYYVSANILCMFGIIAGAHRLWSHRAYKAKWPLRLILGALQTATIQEDIYEWSLKHRLHHKFSDTDGDPTNISRGFLWAHIGWLFFKRHPTYLAKVPTIDTKDLLDDPIVKYQRMFYTFWVVLVRGTMFTAIPRLLFPHESWTYLVAMNVLFYVILLHYTWLVNSVAHMFGYRPYDKSIQPTDNTVLVYLAMGGGYHNYHHAFPQDYSGSEYGWEQNFNPTTLLIDMFAKIGWAYDRKKVSAEIIRMRTKRTGDTTALRRNASMAMDVVLGLLILYWPLPVIYGRKRNRDWENDLYFFKHKTKDECVLSMKNTIQNQIQTVILVPWSCRHNRPQVQPQYLHKSLQLKCHHNRHKLKRFQTMQNFVSFMKSHTISPILHTLLK
;
A
#
# COMPACT_ATOMS: atom_id res chain seq x y z
N MET A 1 9.02 -4.33 23.55
CA MET A 1 8.54 -3.43 24.61
C MET A 1 7.26 -4.02 25.17
N ILE A 2 7.35 -4.51 26.40
CA ILE A 2 6.29 -5.23 27.11
C ILE A 2 5.36 -4.17 27.74
N ILE A 3 4.07 -4.47 27.78
CA ILE A 3 2.99 -3.89 28.63
C ILE A 3 2.21 -2.69 28.05
N SER A 4 1.01 -3.01 27.57
CA SER A 4 -0.24 -2.36 27.97
C SER A 4 -1.22 -3.50 28.29
N ARG A 5 -1.08 -4.09 29.48
CA ARG A 5 -1.75 -5.34 29.88
C ARG A 5 -2.78 -5.17 31.00
N THR A 6 -3.27 -3.96 31.28
CA THR A 6 -3.97 -3.70 32.56
C THR A 6 -5.42 -3.20 32.49
N GLN A 7 -6.08 -3.13 31.33
CA GLN A 7 -7.49 -2.70 31.29
C GLN A 7 -8.51 -3.78 30.89
N THR A 8 -8.09 -4.85 30.23
CA THR A 8 -9.04 -5.88 29.73
C THR A 8 -9.26 -7.03 30.72
N GLU A 9 -8.35 -7.28 31.66
CA GLU A 9 -8.40 -8.46 32.55
C GLU A 9 -9.36 -8.30 33.75
N ASN A 10 -9.70 -7.07 34.16
CA ASN A 10 -10.53 -6.83 35.35
C ASN A 10 -12.06 -6.96 35.14
N ILE A 11 -12.53 -7.26 33.93
CA ILE A 11 -13.97 -7.32 33.62
C ILE A 11 -14.49 -8.78 33.54
N LEU A 12 -13.61 -9.79 33.54
CA LEU A 12 -13.97 -11.18 33.24
C LEU A 12 -14.41 -12.05 34.44
N LEU A 13 -14.54 -11.50 35.66
CA LEU A 13 -14.83 -12.30 36.86
C LEU A 13 -16.25 -12.21 37.42
N ASN A 14 -17.13 -11.36 36.89
CA ASN A 14 -18.53 -11.30 37.34
C ASN A 14 -19.48 -11.52 36.17
N ASN A 15 -19.92 -12.77 35.97
CA ASN A 15 -21.28 -13.15 35.56
C ASN A 15 -21.35 -14.65 35.27
N LYS A 16 -21.51 -15.46 36.33
CA LYS A 16 -22.13 -16.79 36.23
C LYS A 16 -23.53 -16.68 36.80
N ASN A 17 -24.54 -16.80 35.93
CA ASN A 17 -25.84 -17.44 36.15
C ASN A 17 -26.90 -16.82 35.24
N GLN A 18 -27.32 -17.57 34.21
CA GLN A 18 -28.70 -18.03 34.05
C GLN A 18 -28.88 -18.64 32.65
N ASN A 19 -29.11 -19.95 32.64
CA ASN A 19 -29.70 -20.67 31.52
C ASN A 19 -31.19 -20.28 31.42
N ASN A 20 -31.68 -20.04 30.20
CA ASN A 20 -32.97 -20.58 29.76
C ASN A 20 -33.11 -20.47 28.24
N ASN A 21 -33.33 -21.63 27.62
CA ASN A 21 -33.66 -21.80 26.22
C ASN A 21 -35.13 -21.40 25.99
N ASN A 22 -35.36 -20.45 25.06
CA ASN A 22 -36.61 -20.32 24.31
C ASN A 22 -36.32 -19.50 23.04
N VAL A 23 -36.31 -20.17 21.88
CA VAL A 23 -36.12 -19.53 20.58
C VAL A 23 -37.47 -18.97 20.12
N ILE A 24 -37.70 -17.69 20.39
CA ILE A 24 -38.80 -16.93 19.80
C ILE A 24 -38.29 -16.36 18.47
N ILE A 25 -38.87 -16.82 17.35
CA ILE A 25 -38.62 -16.25 16.03
C ILE A 25 -39.36 -14.91 15.95
N THR A 26 -38.67 -13.81 16.29
CA THR A 26 -39.18 -12.46 16.08
C THR A 26 -38.88 -11.99 14.64
N LYS A 27 -39.87 -11.33 14.02
CA LYS A 27 -39.79 -10.72 12.68
C LYS A 27 -38.56 -9.78 12.59
N PRO A 28 -37.90 -9.66 11.42
CA PRO A 28 -36.73 -8.81 11.27
C PRO A 28 -37.12 -7.35 11.55
N GLU A 29 -36.61 -6.82 12.64
CA GLU A 29 -36.78 -5.43 13.03
C GLU A 29 -36.09 -4.54 11.98
N ARG A 30 -36.82 -3.57 11.42
CA ARG A 30 -36.24 -2.56 10.52
C ARG A 30 -35.09 -1.89 11.26
N VAL A 31 -33.86 -2.03 10.74
CA VAL A 31 -32.70 -1.29 11.22
C VAL A 31 -33.05 0.20 11.14
N LYS A 32 -33.42 0.79 12.28
CA LYS A 32 -33.65 2.22 12.39
C LYS A 32 -32.31 2.90 12.11
N TYR A 33 -32.31 3.83 11.15
CA TYR A 33 -31.20 4.74 10.94
C TYR A 33 -30.89 5.41 12.28
N VAL A 34 -29.77 5.02 12.90
CA VAL A 34 -29.27 5.68 14.10
C VAL A 34 -28.75 7.02 13.61
N LYS A 35 -29.42 8.11 13.97
CA LYS A 35 -28.89 9.46 13.74
C LYS A 35 -27.43 9.49 14.21
N PRO A 36 -26.50 10.11 13.46
CA PRO A 36 -25.13 10.26 13.91
C PRO A 36 -25.16 10.79 15.35
N ALA A 37 -24.50 10.06 16.25
CA ALA A 37 -24.53 10.39 17.67
C ALA A 37 -24.15 11.87 17.84
N LYS A 38 -24.91 12.62 18.65
CA LYS A 38 -24.47 13.94 19.11
C LYS A 38 -23.06 13.75 19.66
N ILE A 39 -22.07 14.43 19.08
CA ILE A 39 -20.69 14.40 19.56
C ILE A 39 -20.72 15.02 20.95
N VAL A 40 -20.78 14.18 21.98
CA VAL A 40 -20.63 14.65 23.36
C VAL A 40 -19.15 15.00 23.51
N PRO A 41 -18.80 16.20 24.00
CA PRO A 41 -17.41 16.55 24.24
C PRO A 41 -16.83 15.57 25.26
N HIS A 42 -15.98 14.67 24.80
CA HIS A 42 -15.21 13.77 25.64
C HIS A 42 -13.79 14.30 25.73
N GLN A 43 -13.28 14.46 26.96
CA GLN A 43 -11.88 14.79 27.17
C GLN A 43 -11.04 13.53 26.92
N PHE A 44 -10.26 13.56 25.84
CA PHE A 44 -9.41 12.44 25.48
C PHE A 44 -8.17 12.39 26.36
N GLU A 45 -7.89 11.22 26.93
CA GLU A 45 -6.61 10.94 27.55
C GLU A 45 -5.54 10.67 26.48
N ILE A 46 -4.36 11.25 26.64
CA ILE A 46 -3.27 11.12 25.68
C ILE A 46 -2.57 9.76 25.83
N ALA A 47 -2.29 9.10 24.71
CA ALA A 47 -1.45 7.92 24.62
C ALA A 47 0.00 8.32 24.31
N TRP A 48 0.75 8.72 25.35
CA TRP A 48 2.10 9.30 25.23
C TRP A 48 3.09 8.44 24.43
N PHE A 49 2.96 7.11 24.45
CA PHE A 49 3.77 6.23 23.62
C PHE A 49 3.72 6.65 22.14
N TYR A 50 2.52 6.84 21.58
CA TYR A 50 2.35 7.20 20.17
C TYR A 50 2.77 8.65 19.88
N VAL A 51 2.65 9.55 20.86
CA VAL A 51 3.14 10.93 20.77
C VAL A 51 4.64 10.99 20.47
N PHE A 52 5.43 10.09 21.06
CA PHE A 52 6.88 10.04 20.78
C PHE A 52 7.22 9.07 19.65
N PHE A 53 6.59 7.90 19.62
CA PHE A 53 6.90 6.84 18.67
C PHE A 53 6.60 7.26 17.23
N LEU A 54 5.41 7.83 16.95
CA LEU A 54 5.01 8.17 15.59
C LEU A 54 5.91 9.25 14.98
N PRO A 55 6.14 10.43 15.61
CA PRO A 55 7.08 11.40 15.07
C PRO A 55 8.48 10.81 14.85
N THR A 56 8.98 9.99 15.78
CA THR A 56 10.31 9.37 15.65
C THR A 56 10.42 8.51 14.38
N ILE A 57 9.49 7.59 14.14
CA ILE A 57 9.55 6.73 12.94
C ILE A 57 9.36 7.55 11.65
N HIS A 58 8.56 8.62 11.68
CA HIS A 58 8.38 9.49 10.51
C HIS A 58 9.63 10.33 10.25
N SER A 59 10.32 10.82 11.28
CA SER A 59 11.62 11.51 11.15
C SER A 59 12.67 10.58 10.56
N ILE A 60 12.74 9.32 10.99
CA ILE A 60 13.64 8.31 10.40
C ILE A 60 13.26 8.03 8.95
N ALA A 61 11.96 7.94 8.61
CA ALA A 61 11.51 7.78 7.23
C ALA A 61 11.90 8.96 6.33
N VAL A 62 11.78 10.20 6.82
CA VAL A 62 12.25 11.40 6.11
C VAL A 62 13.76 11.37 5.93
N TYR A 63 14.51 10.97 6.97
CA TYR A 63 15.96 10.78 6.87
C TYR A 63 16.34 9.68 5.88
N ALA A 64 15.59 8.58 5.83
CA ALA A 64 15.77 7.52 4.85
C ALA A 64 15.56 8.03 3.42
N LEU A 65 14.54 8.86 3.18
CA LEU A 65 14.34 9.54 1.89
C LEU A 65 15.53 10.44 1.55
N TYR A 66 16.01 11.24 2.51
CA TYR A 66 17.22 12.04 2.31
C TYR A 66 18.42 11.18 1.92
N LEU A 67 18.70 10.09 2.65
CA LEU A 67 19.77 9.14 2.31
C LEU A 67 19.57 8.54 0.92
N HIS A 68 18.33 8.15 0.61
CA HIS A 68 17.97 7.58 -0.67
C HIS A 68 18.28 8.53 -1.83
N PHE A 69 17.88 9.80 -1.71
CA PHE A 69 18.09 10.82 -2.75
C PHE A 69 19.54 11.32 -2.85
N THR A 70 20.29 11.35 -1.75
CA THR A 70 21.67 11.86 -1.71
C THR A 70 22.72 10.83 -2.08
N LYS A 71 22.49 9.54 -1.78
CA LYS A 71 23.38 8.44 -2.15
C LYS A 71 23.57 8.30 -3.68
N GLY A 72 22.64 8.86 -4.46
CA GLY A 72 22.69 8.87 -5.92
C GLY A 72 22.18 7.57 -6.50
N ILE A 73 20.91 7.55 -6.92
CA ILE A 73 20.30 6.33 -7.45
C ILE A 73 20.72 6.11 -8.90
N GLY A 74 21.04 4.87 -9.25
CA GLY A 74 21.16 4.48 -10.65
C GLY A 74 22.01 3.26 -10.93
N GLY A 75 22.39 2.47 -9.91
CA GLY A 75 22.91 1.12 -10.13
C GLY A 75 21.79 0.07 -10.11
N TRP A 76 22.04 -1.07 -10.73
CA TRP A 76 21.13 -2.22 -10.68
C TRP A 76 20.93 -2.78 -9.26
N SER A 77 21.93 -2.60 -8.39
CA SER A 77 21.87 -2.95 -6.96
C SER A 77 20.78 -2.18 -6.21
N GLU A 78 20.72 -0.86 -6.38
CA GLU A 78 19.72 -0.02 -5.73
C GLU A 78 18.33 -0.30 -6.29
N LEU A 79 18.22 -0.70 -7.56
CA LEU A 79 16.94 -1.08 -8.17
C LEU A 79 16.44 -2.37 -7.53
N GLY A 80 17.31 -3.36 -7.43
CA GLY A 80 17.04 -4.62 -6.76
C GLY A 80 16.58 -4.42 -5.32
N LEU A 81 17.25 -3.55 -4.56
CA LEU A 81 16.89 -3.28 -3.16
C LEU A 81 15.50 -2.62 -3.04
N ASN A 82 15.21 -1.63 -3.88
CA ASN A 82 13.88 -0.99 -3.87
C ASN A 82 12.78 -1.96 -4.28
N VAL A 83 13.00 -2.75 -5.35
CA VAL A 83 12.07 -3.80 -5.78
C VAL A 83 11.83 -4.79 -4.66
N TYR A 84 12.88 -5.19 -3.93
CA TYR A 84 12.78 -6.07 -2.78
C TYR A 84 11.88 -5.47 -1.70
N TYR A 85 12.15 -4.24 -1.24
CA TYR A 85 11.35 -3.62 -0.18
C TYR A 85 9.89 -3.38 -0.58
N VAL A 86 9.63 -2.95 -1.83
CA VAL A 86 8.26 -2.80 -2.34
C VAL A 86 7.55 -4.17 -2.35
N SER A 87 8.19 -5.19 -2.90
CA SER A 87 7.63 -6.55 -2.96
C SER A 87 7.35 -7.11 -1.57
N ALA A 88 8.27 -6.90 -0.63
CA ALA A 88 8.12 -7.30 0.77
C ALA A 88 6.90 -6.62 1.41
N ASN A 89 6.65 -5.33 1.15
CA ASN A 89 5.45 -4.65 1.65
C ASN A 89 4.16 -5.15 1.02
N ILE A 90 4.17 -5.45 -0.29
CA ILE A 90 3.01 -6.06 -0.97
C ILE A 90 2.67 -7.39 -0.30
N LEU A 91 3.68 -8.21 0.04
CA LEU A 91 3.47 -9.46 0.80
C LEU A 91 2.88 -9.18 2.19
N CYS A 92 3.39 -8.21 2.93
CA CYS A 92 2.83 -7.80 4.22
C CYS A 92 1.37 -7.34 4.11
N MET A 93 1.01 -6.59 3.06
CA MET A 93 -0.35 -6.14 2.80
C MET A 93 -1.31 -7.32 2.56
N PHE A 94 -0.87 -8.43 1.94
CA PHE A 94 -1.67 -9.65 1.90
C PHE A 94 -1.93 -10.22 3.31
N GLY A 95 -0.96 -10.14 4.21
CA GLY A 95 -1.15 -10.52 5.62
C GLY A 95 -2.26 -9.72 6.31
N ILE A 96 -2.38 -8.42 5.98
CA ILE A 96 -3.48 -7.58 6.46
C ILE A 96 -4.79 -7.97 5.75
N ILE A 97 -4.85 -7.91 4.43
CA ILE A 97 -6.12 -7.94 3.69
C ILE A 97 -6.64 -9.39 3.54
N ALA A 98 -5.81 -10.32 3.07
CA ALA A 98 -6.21 -11.73 2.99
C ALA A 98 -6.30 -12.36 4.38
N GLY A 99 -5.41 -11.99 5.29
CA GLY A 99 -5.36 -12.49 6.67
C GLY A 99 -6.26 -11.73 7.62
N ALA A 100 -5.71 -10.73 8.32
CA ALA A 100 -6.37 -10.02 9.43
C ALA A 100 -7.80 -9.59 9.10
N HIS A 101 -8.01 -9.07 7.89
CA HIS A 101 -9.26 -8.54 7.39
C HIS A 101 -10.23 -9.64 6.95
N ARG A 102 -10.02 -10.25 5.78
CA ARG A 102 -11.00 -11.16 5.16
C ARG A 102 -11.13 -12.50 5.88
N LEU A 103 -10.02 -13.06 6.36
CA LEU A 103 -10.01 -14.35 7.06
C LEU A 103 -10.45 -14.20 8.52
N TRP A 104 -9.67 -13.49 9.33
CA TRP A 104 -9.89 -13.46 10.78
C TRP A 104 -10.98 -12.49 11.19
N SER A 105 -11.10 -11.29 10.60
CA SER A 105 -12.18 -10.36 11.01
C SER A 105 -13.54 -10.75 10.47
N HIS A 106 -13.62 -11.06 9.17
CA HIS A 106 -14.90 -11.29 8.48
C HIS A 106 -15.30 -12.75 8.31
N ARG A 107 -14.39 -13.70 8.54
CA ARG A 107 -14.65 -15.14 8.32
C ARG A 107 -15.20 -15.38 6.90
N ALA A 108 -14.67 -14.65 5.93
CA ALA A 108 -15.19 -14.61 4.56
C ALA A 108 -14.75 -15.84 3.74
N TYR A 109 -13.71 -16.52 4.18
CA TYR A 109 -13.27 -17.83 3.70
C TYR A 109 -12.62 -18.59 4.85
N LYS A 110 -12.31 -19.88 4.63
CA LYS A 110 -11.56 -20.74 5.56
C LYS A 110 -10.20 -21.07 4.97
N ALA A 111 -9.20 -21.23 5.84
CA ALA A 111 -7.82 -21.49 5.46
C ALA A 111 -7.23 -22.66 6.26
N LYS A 112 -6.51 -23.57 5.59
CA LYS A 112 -5.70 -24.59 6.24
C LYS A 112 -4.53 -23.94 6.99
N TRP A 113 -3.98 -24.65 7.97
CA TRP A 113 -2.93 -24.12 8.84
C TRP A 113 -1.70 -23.56 8.10
N PRO A 114 -1.24 -24.08 6.93
CA PRO A 114 -0.07 -23.50 6.26
C PRO A 114 -0.35 -22.08 5.76
N LEU A 115 -1.51 -21.85 5.14
CA LEU A 115 -1.92 -20.53 4.68
C LEU A 115 -2.12 -19.57 5.86
N ARG A 116 -2.76 -20.04 6.93
CA ARG A 116 -2.92 -19.24 8.17
C ARG A 116 -1.58 -18.82 8.75
N LEU A 117 -0.58 -19.72 8.75
CA LEU A 117 0.75 -19.44 9.27
C LEU A 117 1.47 -18.38 8.41
N ILE A 118 1.42 -18.53 7.08
CA ILE A 118 2.00 -17.56 6.14
C ILE A 118 1.36 -16.19 6.31
N LEU A 119 0.03 -16.11 6.28
CA LEU A 119 -0.69 -14.84 6.45
C LEU A 119 -0.44 -14.22 7.83
N GLY A 120 -0.32 -15.05 8.87
CA GLY A 120 -0.03 -14.59 10.23
C GLY A 120 1.38 -14.03 10.37
N ALA A 121 2.38 -14.66 9.75
CA ALA A 121 3.74 -14.14 9.69
C ALA A 121 3.79 -12.81 8.92
N LEU A 122 3.13 -12.74 7.75
CA LEU A 122 3.05 -11.52 6.94
C LEU A 122 2.33 -10.38 7.67
N GLN A 123 1.24 -10.68 8.39
CA GLN A 123 0.56 -9.70 9.26
C GLN A 123 1.48 -9.24 10.38
N THR A 124 2.21 -10.15 11.02
CA THR A 124 3.13 -9.80 12.11
C THR A 124 4.22 -8.84 11.65
N ALA A 125 4.73 -9.03 10.43
CA ALA A 125 5.70 -8.12 9.83
C ALA A 125 5.18 -6.69 9.66
N THR A 126 3.87 -6.46 9.68
CA THR A 126 3.25 -5.13 9.52
C THR A 126 3.31 -4.28 10.77
N ILE A 127 3.52 -4.86 11.95
CA ILE A 127 3.49 -4.18 13.27
C ILE A 127 2.20 -3.36 13.49
N GLN A 128 1.06 -3.84 12.99
CA GLN A 128 -0.24 -3.22 13.21
C GLN A 128 -1.04 -3.97 14.28
N GLU A 129 -0.42 -4.17 15.45
CA GLU A 129 -0.96 -5.00 16.55
C GLU A 129 -1.06 -6.50 16.19
N ASP A 130 -1.34 -7.34 17.20
CA ASP A 130 -1.57 -8.76 16.99
C ASP A 130 -2.91 -9.01 16.30
N ILE A 131 -3.07 -10.19 15.69
CA ILE A 131 -4.24 -10.53 14.87
C ILE A 131 -5.53 -10.41 15.69
N TYR A 132 -5.51 -10.77 16.97
CA TYR A 132 -6.69 -10.69 17.83
C TYR A 132 -7.12 -9.23 18.01
N GLU A 133 -6.22 -8.32 18.41
CA GLU A 133 -6.58 -6.91 18.60
C GLU A 133 -7.01 -6.25 17.28
N TRP A 134 -6.27 -6.53 16.19
CA TRP A 134 -6.61 -5.98 14.88
C TRP A 134 -8.03 -6.41 14.47
N SER A 135 -8.34 -7.70 14.58
CA SER A 135 -9.65 -8.23 14.22
C SER A 135 -10.78 -7.78 15.15
N LEU A 136 -10.53 -7.67 16.46
CA LEU A 136 -11.52 -7.12 17.41
C LEU A 136 -11.89 -5.68 17.06
N LYS A 137 -10.89 -4.82 16.85
CA LYS A 137 -11.12 -3.42 16.43
C LYS A 137 -11.85 -3.33 15.10
N HIS A 138 -11.47 -4.16 14.13
CA HIS A 138 -12.11 -4.15 12.82
C HIS A 138 -13.58 -4.59 12.89
N ARG A 139 -13.90 -5.60 13.71
CA ARG A 139 -15.28 -6.01 13.99
C ARG A 139 -16.08 -4.90 14.68
N LEU A 140 -15.48 -4.18 15.63
CA LEU A 140 -16.09 -2.99 16.25
C LEU A 140 -16.34 -1.88 15.24
N HIS A 141 -15.36 -1.60 14.38
CA HIS A 141 -15.45 -0.61 13.31
C HIS A 141 -16.64 -0.92 12.39
N HIS A 142 -16.84 -2.15 11.92
CA HIS A 142 -18.02 -2.47 11.11
C HIS A 142 -19.34 -2.38 11.88
N LYS A 143 -19.38 -2.82 13.15
CA LYS A 143 -20.62 -2.86 13.93
C LYS A 143 -21.07 -1.48 14.40
N PHE A 144 -20.12 -0.58 14.66
CA PHE A 144 -20.34 0.74 15.24
C PHE A 144 -19.70 1.87 14.41
N SER A 145 -19.56 1.66 13.09
CA SER A 145 -18.89 2.56 12.14
C SER A 145 -19.34 4.00 12.33
N ASP A 146 -18.37 4.91 12.31
CA ASP A 146 -18.61 6.36 12.34
C ASP A 146 -19.37 6.85 13.60
N THR A 147 -19.31 6.07 14.70
CA THR A 147 -19.79 6.45 16.05
C THR A 147 -18.65 6.46 17.06
N ASP A 148 -18.91 6.84 18.31
CA ASP A 148 -17.92 6.76 19.39
C ASP A 148 -17.50 5.33 19.78
N GLY A 149 -18.19 4.32 19.27
CA GLY A 149 -17.78 2.91 19.36
C GLY A 149 -16.74 2.51 18.30
N ASP A 150 -16.49 3.36 17.31
CA ASP A 150 -15.49 3.16 16.26
C ASP A 150 -14.21 3.97 16.58
N PRO A 151 -13.05 3.33 16.75
CA PRO A 151 -11.82 4.05 17.05
C PRO A 151 -11.41 5.03 15.94
N THR A 152 -11.73 4.73 14.69
CA THR A 152 -11.35 5.54 13.52
C THR A 152 -12.50 6.39 13.00
N ASN A 153 -13.48 6.72 13.85
CA ASN A 153 -14.67 7.48 13.49
C ASN A 153 -14.38 8.70 12.61
N ILE A 154 -14.78 8.62 11.34
CA ILE A 154 -14.53 9.69 10.35
C ILE A 154 -15.27 10.98 10.67
N SER A 155 -16.35 10.93 11.46
CA SER A 155 -17.10 12.11 11.87
C SER A 155 -16.28 13.05 12.77
N ARG A 156 -15.14 12.60 13.29
CA ARG A 156 -14.14 13.42 14.01
C ARG A 156 -13.11 14.07 13.08
N GLY A 157 -13.24 13.86 11.77
CA GLY A 157 -12.43 14.48 10.72
C GLY A 157 -11.35 13.56 10.14
N PHE A 158 -10.80 13.99 9.00
CA PHE A 158 -9.79 13.25 8.23
C PHE A 158 -8.57 12.86 9.07
N LEU A 159 -8.00 13.83 9.79
CA LEU A 159 -6.77 13.61 10.55
C LEU A 159 -6.99 12.61 11.69
N TRP A 160 -8.17 12.64 12.32
CA TRP A 160 -8.55 11.68 13.35
C TRP A 160 -8.55 10.26 12.81
N ALA A 161 -9.31 10.01 11.74
CA ALA A 161 -9.45 8.68 11.15
C ALA A 161 -8.15 8.15 10.53
N HIS A 162 -7.29 9.05 10.03
CA HIS A 162 -6.01 8.67 9.43
C HIS A 162 -4.99 8.23 10.50
N ILE A 163 -4.68 9.10 11.45
CA ILE A 163 -3.60 8.84 12.44
C ILE A 163 -3.94 9.34 13.84
N GLY A 164 -4.83 10.34 13.96
CA GLY A 164 -5.18 11.01 15.21
C GLY A 164 -5.65 10.06 16.30
N TRP A 165 -6.44 9.05 15.94
CA TRP A 165 -6.98 8.06 16.87
C TRP A 165 -5.91 7.28 17.67
N LEU A 166 -4.66 7.21 17.18
CA LEU A 166 -3.55 6.55 17.89
C LEU A 166 -2.99 7.40 19.04
N PHE A 167 -3.10 8.72 18.96
CA PHE A 167 -2.54 9.63 19.97
C PHE A 167 -3.37 9.68 21.25
N PHE A 168 -4.54 9.04 21.28
CA PHE A 168 -5.46 9.08 22.40
C PHE A 168 -5.85 7.68 22.85
N LYS A 169 -6.14 7.53 24.14
CA LYS A 169 -6.75 6.31 24.67
C LYS A 169 -8.16 6.14 24.09
N ARG A 170 -8.63 4.89 24.11
CA ARG A 170 -9.92 4.53 23.52
C ARG A 170 -11.06 5.25 24.24
N HIS A 171 -12.06 5.68 23.46
CA HIS A 171 -13.26 6.30 23.99
C HIS A 171 -14.00 5.33 24.94
N PRO A 172 -14.62 5.80 26.05
CA PRO A 172 -15.38 4.92 26.96
C PRO A 172 -16.46 4.10 26.25
N THR A 173 -17.15 4.69 25.27
CA THR A 173 -18.11 3.97 24.42
C THR A 173 -17.48 2.79 23.70
N TYR A 174 -16.28 2.94 23.13
CA TYR A 174 -15.55 1.83 22.52
C TYR A 174 -15.33 0.71 23.54
N LEU A 175 -14.83 1.03 24.73
CA LEU A 175 -14.55 0.05 25.79
C LEU A 175 -15.82 -0.68 26.24
N ALA A 176 -16.93 0.04 26.39
CA ALA A 176 -18.23 -0.54 26.72
C ALA A 176 -18.79 -1.45 25.62
N LYS A 177 -18.39 -1.27 24.36
CA LYS A 177 -18.83 -2.10 23.23
C LYS A 177 -17.96 -3.34 22.99
N VAL A 178 -16.70 -3.36 23.47
CA VAL A 178 -15.78 -4.49 23.32
C VAL A 178 -16.43 -5.84 23.71
N PRO A 179 -17.09 -5.99 24.88
CA PRO A 179 -17.66 -7.29 25.28
C PRO A 179 -18.82 -7.77 24.39
N THR A 180 -19.35 -6.90 23.52
CA THR A 180 -20.47 -7.24 22.60
C THR A 180 -20.02 -7.90 21.30
N ILE A 181 -18.71 -8.05 21.12
CA ILE A 181 -18.10 -8.67 19.95
C ILE A 181 -17.69 -10.10 20.31
N ASP A 182 -18.22 -11.07 19.58
CA ASP A 182 -17.75 -12.44 19.63
C ASP A 182 -16.30 -12.49 19.10
N THR A 183 -15.38 -12.98 19.92
CA THR A 183 -13.97 -13.22 19.58
C THR A 183 -13.54 -14.67 19.85
N LYS A 184 -14.49 -15.56 20.15
CA LYS A 184 -14.18 -16.95 20.53
C LYS A 184 -13.37 -17.66 19.44
N ASP A 185 -13.76 -17.46 18.18
CA ASP A 185 -13.06 -18.02 17.02
C ASP A 185 -11.59 -17.58 16.91
N LEU A 186 -11.25 -16.38 17.35
CA LEU A 186 -9.88 -15.86 17.35
C LEU A 186 -9.06 -16.48 18.47
N LEU A 187 -9.67 -16.70 19.64
CA LEU A 187 -9.01 -17.33 20.79
C LEU A 187 -8.82 -18.84 20.59
N ASP A 188 -9.73 -19.47 19.85
CA ASP A 188 -9.68 -20.89 19.51
C ASP A 188 -8.69 -21.19 18.36
N ASP A 189 -8.24 -20.19 17.58
CA ASP A 189 -7.22 -20.37 16.55
C ASP A 189 -5.81 -20.40 17.18
N PRO A 190 -5.08 -21.54 17.13
CA PRO A 190 -3.75 -21.64 17.72
C PRO A 190 -2.76 -20.64 17.14
N ILE A 191 -2.84 -20.32 15.84
CA ILE A 191 -1.90 -19.40 15.18
C ILE A 191 -2.10 -18.00 15.75
N VAL A 192 -3.34 -17.56 15.91
CA VAL A 192 -3.67 -16.25 16.51
C VAL A 192 -3.20 -16.21 17.97
N LYS A 193 -3.48 -17.27 18.74
CA LYS A 193 -3.07 -17.37 20.15
C LYS A 193 -1.55 -17.30 20.33
N TYR A 194 -0.79 -18.08 19.57
CA TYR A 194 0.68 -18.08 19.66
C TYR A 194 1.30 -16.79 19.13
N GLN A 195 0.71 -16.21 18.08
CA GLN A 195 1.15 -14.93 17.55
C GLN A 195 0.96 -13.82 18.59
N ARG A 196 -0.18 -13.77 19.26
CA ARG A 196 -0.45 -12.83 20.37
C ARG A 196 0.48 -13.03 21.57
N MET A 197 0.66 -14.28 22.01
CA MET A 197 1.45 -14.60 23.20
C MET A 197 2.92 -14.17 23.08
N PHE A 198 3.50 -14.30 21.89
CA PHE A 198 4.90 -13.99 21.60
C PHE A 198 5.04 -12.86 20.57
N TYR A 199 4.08 -11.93 20.51
CA TYR A 199 3.98 -10.96 19.41
C TYR A 199 5.29 -10.17 19.18
N THR A 200 5.91 -9.65 20.24
CA THR A 200 7.18 -8.91 20.10
C THR A 200 8.32 -9.79 19.57
N PHE A 201 8.41 -11.05 20.02
CA PHE A 201 9.41 -12.00 19.52
C PHE A 201 9.21 -12.25 18.02
N TRP A 202 7.97 -12.51 17.60
CA TRP A 202 7.65 -12.73 16.19
C TRP A 202 7.85 -11.48 15.32
N VAL A 203 7.58 -10.27 15.84
CA VAL A 203 7.88 -9.02 15.13
C VAL A 203 9.38 -8.90 14.87
N VAL A 204 10.22 -9.10 15.88
CA VAL A 204 11.68 -9.05 15.73
C VAL A 204 12.15 -10.12 14.77
N LEU A 205 11.65 -11.36 14.90
CA LEU A 205 12.05 -12.46 14.05
C LEU A 205 11.62 -12.23 12.59
N VAL A 206 10.32 -12.04 12.34
CA VAL A 206 9.78 -11.99 10.98
C VAL A 206 10.15 -10.67 10.30
N ARG A 207 9.87 -9.52 10.91
CA ARG A 207 10.21 -8.23 10.29
C ARG A 207 11.71 -8.01 10.27
N GLY A 208 12.44 -8.36 11.33
CA GLY A 208 13.90 -8.26 11.35
C GLY A 208 14.55 -9.14 10.29
N THR A 209 14.06 -10.36 10.09
CA THR A 209 14.56 -11.22 9.00
C THR A 209 14.22 -10.64 7.64
N MET A 210 12.94 -10.33 7.39
CA MET A 210 12.43 -9.94 6.09
C MET A 210 12.88 -8.53 5.65
N PHE A 211 13.03 -7.57 6.57
CA PHE A 211 13.35 -6.19 6.22
C PHE A 211 14.76 -5.75 6.61
N THR A 212 15.54 -6.63 7.25
CA THR A 212 16.90 -6.29 7.67
C THR A 212 17.91 -7.41 7.37
N ALA A 213 17.71 -8.65 7.83
CA ALA A 213 18.68 -9.72 7.62
C ALA A 213 18.80 -10.15 6.14
N ILE A 214 17.67 -10.37 5.45
CA ILE A 214 17.66 -10.75 4.03
C ILE A 214 18.21 -9.61 3.15
N PRO A 215 17.77 -8.34 3.29
CA PRO A 215 18.41 -7.23 2.60
C PRO A 215 19.92 -7.15 2.83
N ARG A 216 20.39 -7.37 4.07
CA ARG A 216 21.82 -7.37 4.38
C ARG A 216 22.59 -8.46 3.65
N LEU A 217 21.99 -9.64 3.52
CA LEU A 217 22.57 -10.79 2.81
C LEU A 217 22.60 -10.56 1.29
N LEU A 218 21.49 -10.07 0.71
CA LEU A 218 21.35 -9.88 -0.74
C LEU A 218 22.10 -8.64 -1.24
N PHE A 219 22.25 -7.61 -0.40
CA PHE A 219 22.87 -6.34 -0.76
C PHE A 219 23.99 -6.01 0.23
N PRO A 220 25.09 -6.78 0.24
CA PRO A 220 26.06 -6.72 1.32
C PRO A 220 26.91 -5.44 1.35
N HIS A 221 26.90 -4.67 0.26
CA HIS A 221 27.55 -3.37 0.12
C HIS A 221 26.76 -2.24 0.81
N GLU A 222 25.51 -2.51 1.18
CA GLU A 222 24.67 -1.52 1.86
C GLU A 222 25.02 -1.41 3.33
N SER A 223 25.06 -0.17 3.84
CA SER A 223 25.33 0.06 5.26
C SER A 223 24.13 -0.35 6.11
N TRP A 224 24.39 -0.82 7.34
CA TRP A 224 23.33 -1.13 8.30
C TRP A 224 22.41 0.05 8.55
N THR A 225 22.97 1.26 8.68
CA THR A 225 22.22 2.50 8.86
C THR A 225 21.21 2.71 7.73
N TYR A 226 21.63 2.51 6.48
CA TYR A 226 20.75 2.67 5.33
C TYR A 226 19.66 1.60 5.27
N LEU A 227 19.99 0.33 5.50
CA LEU A 227 19.01 -0.76 5.50
C LEU A 227 17.96 -0.61 6.61
N VAL A 228 18.37 -0.21 7.81
CA VAL A 228 17.45 0.07 8.92
C VAL A 228 16.57 1.27 8.61
N ALA A 229 17.14 2.35 8.06
CA ALA A 229 16.37 3.52 7.64
C ALA A 229 15.34 3.17 6.56
N MET A 230 15.71 2.36 5.56
CA MET A 230 14.79 1.87 4.52
C MET A 230 13.69 0.96 5.10
N ASN A 231 14.01 0.07 6.04
CA ASN A 231 13.01 -0.72 6.76
C ASN A 231 11.95 0.19 7.41
N VAL A 232 12.37 1.26 8.10
CA VAL A 232 11.46 2.21 8.76
C VAL A 232 10.68 3.05 7.74
N LEU A 233 11.29 3.50 6.64
CA LEU A 233 10.58 4.19 5.57
C LEU A 233 9.43 3.35 5.04
N PHE A 234 9.71 2.11 4.70
CA PHE A 234 8.73 1.20 4.15
C PHE A 234 7.69 0.75 5.19
N TYR A 235 8.04 0.71 6.48
CA TYR A 235 7.06 0.59 7.56
C TYR A 235 6.05 1.74 7.55
N VAL A 236 6.54 2.98 7.48
CA VAL A 236 5.70 4.18 7.49
C VAL A 236 4.80 4.22 6.24
N ILE A 237 5.32 3.88 5.06
CA ILE A 237 4.51 3.77 3.84
C ILE A 237 3.37 2.75 4.02
N LEU A 238 3.67 1.57 4.56
CA LEU A 238 2.68 0.52 4.83
C LEU A 238 1.58 0.97 5.78
N LEU A 239 1.95 1.70 6.85
CA LEU A 239 1.00 2.28 7.80
C LEU A 239 0.05 3.24 7.08
N HIS A 240 0.58 4.17 6.29
CA HIS A 240 -0.24 5.13 5.55
C HIS A 240 -1.18 4.46 4.55
N TYR A 241 -0.74 3.42 3.83
CA TYR A 241 -1.63 2.66 2.94
C TYR A 241 -2.81 2.04 3.68
N THR A 242 -2.59 1.54 4.89
CA THR A 242 -3.68 0.99 5.71
C THR A 242 -4.58 2.11 6.23
N TRP A 243 -4.00 3.18 6.75
CA TRP A 243 -4.74 4.33 7.32
C TRP A 243 -5.54 5.12 6.29
N LEU A 244 -5.13 5.11 5.02
CA LEU A 244 -5.91 5.70 3.93
C LEU A 244 -7.28 5.03 3.75
N VAL A 245 -7.41 3.73 4.08
CA VAL A 245 -8.71 3.04 4.02
C VAL A 245 -9.65 3.60 5.08
N ASN A 246 -9.15 3.93 6.27
CA ASN A 246 -9.97 4.51 7.33
C ASN A 246 -10.34 5.97 7.05
N SER A 247 -9.45 6.74 6.41
CA SER A 247 -9.69 8.16 6.15
C SER A 247 -10.28 8.43 4.77
N VAL A 248 -9.50 8.22 3.70
CA VAL A 248 -9.91 8.53 2.32
C VAL A 248 -11.10 7.67 1.90
N ALA A 249 -11.15 6.38 2.24
CA ALA A 249 -12.27 5.51 1.86
C ALA A 249 -13.54 5.73 2.71
N HIS A 250 -13.54 6.63 3.69
CA HIS A 250 -14.75 7.08 4.38
C HIS A 250 -15.18 8.50 3.98
N MET A 251 -14.38 9.21 3.18
CA MET A 251 -14.64 10.61 2.81
C MET A 251 -14.80 10.83 1.31
N PHE A 252 -13.94 10.21 0.50
CA PHE A 252 -13.78 10.56 -0.91
C PHE A 252 -14.01 9.36 -1.82
N GLY A 253 -15.07 9.42 -2.63
CA GLY A 253 -15.37 8.41 -3.62
C GLY A 253 -16.87 8.25 -3.85
N TYR A 254 -17.26 7.10 -4.41
CA TYR A 254 -18.63 6.80 -4.84
C TYR A 254 -19.34 5.88 -3.84
N ARG A 255 -20.67 5.94 -3.80
CA ARG A 255 -21.50 5.06 -2.92
C ARG A 255 -22.53 4.25 -3.71
N PRO A 256 -22.10 3.38 -4.65
CA PRO A 256 -23.03 2.70 -5.54
C PRO A 256 -23.94 1.67 -4.85
N TYR A 257 -23.59 1.15 -3.66
CA TYR A 257 -24.34 0.08 -2.99
C TYR A 257 -25.20 0.58 -1.82
N ASP A 258 -24.67 1.51 -1.02
CA ASP A 258 -25.41 2.14 0.05
C ASP A 258 -24.92 3.58 0.30
N LYS A 259 -25.75 4.57 -0.03
CA LYS A 259 -25.46 5.99 0.16
C LYS A 259 -25.75 6.50 1.58
N SER A 260 -26.35 5.67 2.44
CA SER A 260 -26.66 6.03 3.83
C SER A 260 -25.51 5.78 4.81
N ILE A 261 -24.42 5.16 4.34
CA ILE A 261 -23.19 4.91 5.11
C ILE A 261 -22.04 5.78 4.57
N GLN A 262 -21.05 6.08 5.42
CA GLN A 262 -19.90 6.91 5.03
C GLN A 262 -18.90 6.24 4.07
N PRO A 263 -18.59 4.93 4.15
CA PRO A 263 -17.66 4.24 3.26
C PRO A 263 -17.91 4.50 1.77
N THR A 264 -16.84 4.75 1.01
CA THR A 264 -16.83 5.07 -0.41
C THR A 264 -15.95 4.12 -1.19
N ASP A 265 -16.37 3.79 -2.41
CA ASP A 265 -15.50 3.17 -3.39
C ASP A 265 -14.55 4.23 -3.97
N ASN A 266 -13.24 3.98 -3.88
CA ASN A 266 -12.19 4.89 -4.32
C ASN A 266 -11.18 4.18 -5.23
N THR A 267 -11.14 4.57 -6.50
CA THR A 267 -10.29 3.98 -7.54
C THR A 267 -8.79 4.03 -7.22
N VAL A 268 -8.29 5.12 -6.62
CA VAL A 268 -6.87 5.24 -6.28
C VAL A 268 -6.52 4.26 -5.16
N LEU A 269 -7.39 4.14 -4.15
CA LEU A 269 -7.20 3.19 -3.06
C LEU A 269 -7.33 1.73 -3.48
N VAL A 270 -8.09 1.44 -4.54
CA VAL A 270 -8.12 0.09 -5.10
C VAL A 270 -6.69 -0.37 -5.45
N TYR A 271 -5.87 0.52 -6.01
CA TYR A 271 -4.48 0.21 -6.35
C TYR A 271 -3.56 0.19 -5.12
N LEU A 272 -3.61 1.24 -4.30
CA LEU A 272 -2.72 1.40 -3.13
C LEU A 272 -2.97 0.35 -2.04
N ALA A 273 -4.23 -0.04 -1.85
CA ALA A 273 -4.66 -0.99 -0.82
C ALA A 273 -5.02 -2.37 -1.42
N MET A 274 -4.47 -2.74 -2.58
CA MET A 274 -4.56 -4.10 -3.15
C MET A 274 -5.99 -4.67 -3.23
N GLY A 275 -6.93 -3.85 -3.67
CA GLY A 275 -8.36 -4.14 -3.72
C GLY A 275 -9.17 -3.64 -2.51
N GLY A 276 -8.53 -3.04 -1.51
CA GLY A 276 -9.21 -2.46 -0.33
C GLY A 276 -10.00 -1.18 -0.60
N GLY A 277 -9.89 -0.59 -1.80
CA GLY A 277 -10.62 0.63 -2.16
C GLY A 277 -12.09 0.44 -2.52
N TYR A 278 -12.61 -0.79 -2.60
CA TYR A 278 -14.05 -1.06 -2.80
C TYR A 278 -14.82 -1.00 -1.46
N HIS A 279 -14.63 0.10 -0.72
CA HIS A 279 -15.02 0.18 0.68
C HIS A 279 -16.52 0.33 0.89
N ASN A 280 -17.26 0.95 -0.05
CA ASN A 280 -18.72 1.00 -0.01
C ASN A 280 -19.31 -0.39 -0.21
N TYR A 281 -18.78 -1.16 -1.19
CA TYR A 281 -19.17 -2.57 -1.36
C TYR A 281 -18.88 -3.37 -0.11
N HIS A 282 -17.66 -3.23 0.41
CA HIS A 282 -17.18 -4.00 1.54
C HIS A 282 -18.04 -3.79 2.80
N HIS A 283 -18.41 -2.55 3.11
CA HIS A 283 -19.29 -2.27 4.25
C HIS A 283 -20.75 -2.68 4.00
N ALA A 284 -21.22 -2.67 2.75
CA ALA A 284 -22.54 -3.20 2.40
C ALA A 284 -22.60 -4.73 2.49
N PHE A 285 -21.49 -5.42 2.24
CA PHE A 285 -21.38 -6.88 2.15
C PHE A 285 -20.11 -7.41 2.85
N PRO A 286 -19.97 -7.25 4.18
CA PRO A 286 -18.74 -7.54 4.90
C PRO A 286 -18.33 -9.02 4.85
N GLN A 287 -19.27 -9.93 4.58
CA GLN A 287 -19.02 -11.37 4.47
C GLN A 287 -18.41 -11.81 3.12
N ASP A 288 -18.35 -10.94 2.11
CA ASP A 288 -17.83 -11.29 0.78
C ASP A 288 -16.29 -11.43 0.79
N TYR A 289 -15.78 -12.59 0.41
CA TYR A 289 -14.33 -12.87 0.43
C TYR A 289 -13.53 -12.03 -0.55
N SER A 290 -14.16 -11.52 -1.60
CA SER A 290 -13.51 -10.65 -2.57
C SER A 290 -13.43 -9.21 -2.07
N GLY A 291 -14.34 -8.80 -1.18
CA GLY A 291 -14.49 -7.40 -0.79
C GLY A 291 -14.83 -6.47 -1.96
N SER A 292 -15.26 -7.02 -3.10
CA SER A 292 -15.61 -6.29 -4.33
C SER A 292 -16.68 -7.06 -5.10
N GLU A 293 -17.52 -6.38 -5.90
CA GLU A 293 -18.55 -7.04 -6.73
C GLU A 293 -17.90 -8.02 -7.73
N TYR A 294 -16.94 -7.53 -8.51
CA TYR A 294 -16.48 -8.21 -9.74
C TYR A 294 -15.27 -9.15 -9.58
N GLY A 295 -14.81 -9.43 -8.36
CA GLY A 295 -13.69 -10.37 -8.16
C GLY A 295 -12.31 -9.75 -8.44
N TRP A 296 -11.45 -10.51 -9.13
CA TRP A 296 -10.17 -10.05 -9.70
C TRP A 296 -10.11 -10.16 -11.23
N GLU A 297 -11.01 -10.96 -11.84
CA GLU A 297 -11.02 -11.20 -13.30
C GLU A 297 -11.45 -9.95 -14.09
N GLN A 298 -12.22 -9.07 -13.45
CA GLN A 298 -12.79 -7.90 -14.10
C GLN A 298 -12.25 -6.58 -13.51
N ASN A 299 -11.47 -6.62 -12.43
CA ASN A 299 -11.02 -5.42 -11.73
C ASN A 299 -9.74 -5.67 -10.91
N PHE A 300 -8.96 -4.62 -10.63
CA PHE A 300 -7.74 -4.76 -9.82
C PHE A 300 -8.04 -5.22 -8.38
N ASN A 301 -7.89 -6.52 -8.11
CA ASN A 301 -7.99 -7.08 -6.75
C ASN A 301 -7.00 -8.24 -6.57
N PRO A 302 -5.69 -7.95 -6.45
CA PRO A 302 -4.67 -8.97 -6.27
C PRO A 302 -4.92 -9.87 -5.04
N THR A 303 -5.60 -9.34 -4.01
CA THR A 303 -5.93 -10.10 -2.81
C THR A 303 -6.92 -11.22 -3.11
N THR A 304 -7.96 -10.97 -3.92
CA THR A 304 -8.90 -12.02 -4.33
C THR A 304 -8.19 -13.05 -5.21
N LEU A 305 -7.32 -12.63 -6.13
CA LEU A 305 -6.50 -13.55 -6.93
C LEU A 305 -5.64 -14.46 -6.05
N LEU A 306 -4.97 -13.91 -5.03
CA LEU A 306 -4.16 -14.69 -4.09
C LEU A 306 -5.00 -15.76 -3.39
N ILE A 307 -6.18 -15.38 -2.86
CA ILE A 307 -7.08 -16.32 -2.18
C ILE A 307 -7.52 -17.42 -3.16
N ASP A 308 -7.83 -17.08 -4.40
CA ASP A 308 -8.24 -18.04 -5.43
C ASP A 308 -7.12 -19.00 -5.84
N MET A 309 -5.87 -18.52 -5.91
CA MET A 309 -4.70 -19.38 -6.13
C MET A 309 -4.54 -20.40 -5.00
N PHE A 310 -4.67 -19.97 -3.75
CA PHE A 310 -4.65 -20.89 -2.61
C PHE A 310 -5.86 -21.83 -2.57
N ALA A 311 -7.00 -21.39 -3.11
CA ALA A 311 -8.17 -22.25 -3.24
C ALA A 311 -7.96 -23.36 -4.27
N LYS A 312 -7.29 -23.06 -5.39
CA LYS A 312 -6.94 -24.07 -6.42
C LYS A 312 -6.07 -25.20 -5.87
N ILE A 313 -5.16 -24.91 -4.93
CA ILE A 313 -4.34 -25.93 -4.26
C ILE A 313 -4.97 -26.49 -2.97
N GLY A 314 -6.23 -26.14 -2.69
CA GLY A 314 -6.99 -26.66 -1.55
C GLY A 314 -6.54 -26.15 -0.17
N TRP A 315 -5.82 -25.02 -0.12
CA TRP A 315 -5.41 -24.35 1.12
C TRP A 315 -6.41 -23.31 1.60
N ALA A 316 -7.14 -22.66 0.68
CA ALA A 316 -8.31 -21.85 0.97
C ALA A 316 -9.59 -22.57 0.50
N TYR A 317 -10.69 -22.41 1.23
CA TYR A 317 -11.97 -23.04 0.90
C TYR A 317 -13.13 -22.26 1.52
N ASP A 318 -14.37 -22.65 1.22
CA ASP A 318 -15.59 -22.01 1.77
C ASP A 318 -15.60 -20.48 1.55
N ARG A 319 -15.17 -20.05 0.35
CA ARG A 319 -15.12 -18.65 -0.08
C ARG A 319 -16.55 -18.14 -0.27
N LYS A 320 -16.98 -17.20 0.58
CA LYS A 320 -18.33 -16.64 0.55
C LYS A 320 -18.42 -15.51 -0.47
N LYS A 321 -19.25 -15.66 -1.49
CA LYS A 321 -19.51 -14.62 -2.49
C LYS A 321 -20.97 -14.22 -2.46
N VAL A 322 -21.27 -12.93 -2.46
CA VAL A 322 -22.68 -12.47 -2.50
C VAL A 322 -23.24 -12.64 -3.90
N SER A 323 -24.48 -13.10 -4.01
CA SER A 323 -25.13 -13.31 -5.31
C SER A 323 -25.42 -11.97 -6.01
N ALA A 324 -25.34 -11.98 -7.35
CA ALA A 324 -25.62 -10.80 -8.17
C ALA A 324 -27.04 -10.24 -7.92
N GLU A 325 -28.00 -11.10 -7.61
CA GLU A 325 -29.36 -10.70 -7.27
C GLU A 325 -29.42 -9.87 -5.99
N ILE A 326 -28.77 -10.33 -4.91
CA ILE A 326 -28.70 -9.60 -3.63
C ILE A 326 -28.00 -8.25 -3.83
N ILE A 327 -26.91 -8.22 -4.60
CA ILE A 327 -26.17 -6.99 -4.91
C ILE A 327 -27.08 -6.01 -5.67
N ARG A 328 -27.81 -6.48 -6.69
CA ARG A 328 -28.74 -5.68 -7.48
C ARG A 328 -29.89 -5.14 -6.64
N MET A 329 -30.47 -5.95 -5.77
CA MET A 329 -31.55 -5.52 -4.86
C MET A 329 -31.05 -4.45 -3.88
N ARG A 330 -29.87 -4.63 -3.28
CA ARG A 330 -29.26 -3.64 -2.38
C ARG A 330 -28.97 -2.32 -3.10
N THR A 331 -28.35 -2.39 -4.27
CA THR A 331 -28.06 -1.23 -5.13
C THR A 331 -29.35 -0.47 -5.46
N LYS A 332 -30.43 -1.16 -5.87
CA LYS A 332 -31.71 -0.51 -6.16
C LYS A 332 -32.33 0.15 -4.93
N ARG A 333 -32.18 -0.47 -3.75
CA ARG A 333 -32.81 0.00 -2.50
C ARG A 333 -32.08 1.19 -1.88
N THR A 334 -30.75 1.14 -1.84
CA THR A 334 -29.93 2.10 -1.07
C THR A 334 -28.77 2.70 -1.84
N GLY A 335 -28.48 2.23 -3.05
CA GLY A 335 -27.37 2.74 -3.86
C GLY A 335 -27.59 4.18 -4.33
N ASP A 336 -26.49 4.87 -4.56
CA ASP A 336 -26.52 6.13 -5.31
C ASP A 336 -26.60 5.83 -6.82
N THR A 337 -27.76 6.09 -7.42
CA THR A 337 -28.01 5.89 -8.85
C THR A 337 -27.29 6.89 -9.74
N THR A 338 -26.74 7.97 -9.17
CA THR A 338 -25.95 8.98 -9.90
C THR A 338 -24.46 8.66 -9.88
N ALA A 339 -24.04 7.72 -9.04
CA ALA A 339 -22.65 7.32 -8.97
C ALA A 339 -22.24 6.58 -10.24
N LEU A 340 -21.28 7.16 -10.97
CA LEU A 340 -20.60 6.48 -12.06
C LEU A 340 -19.92 5.22 -11.50
N ARG A 341 -20.38 4.05 -11.93
CA ARG A 341 -19.63 2.81 -11.70
C ARG A 341 -18.34 2.89 -12.52
N ARG A 342 -17.22 2.54 -11.90
CA ARG A 342 -15.94 2.44 -12.60
C ARG A 342 -16.06 1.43 -13.73
N ASN A 343 -15.75 1.84 -14.96
CA ASN A 343 -15.52 0.92 -16.07
C ASN A 343 -14.18 0.22 -15.81
N ALA A 344 -14.25 -1.03 -15.37
CA ALA A 344 -13.07 -1.80 -15.02
C ALA A 344 -12.47 -2.46 -16.27
N SER A 345 -11.16 -2.32 -16.46
CA SER A 345 -10.41 -2.95 -17.54
C SER A 345 -9.21 -3.64 -16.92
N MET A 346 -9.22 -4.97 -16.86
CA MET A 346 -8.17 -5.76 -16.20
C MET A 346 -6.77 -5.38 -16.68
N ALA A 347 -6.58 -5.17 -17.99
CA ALA A 347 -5.28 -4.82 -18.55
C ALA A 347 -4.79 -3.43 -18.08
N MET A 348 -5.65 -2.41 -18.15
CA MET A 348 -5.29 -1.08 -17.64
C MET A 348 -5.09 -1.07 -16.13
N ASP A 349 -5.96 -1.78 -15.43
CA ASP A 349 -5.96 -1.92 -13.98
C ASP A 349 -4.65 -2.55 -13.47
N VAL A 350 -4.16 -3.61 -14.13
CA VAL A 350 -2.90 -4.25 -13.77
C VAL A 350 -1.72 -3.33 -14.05
N VAL A 351 -1.69 -2.68 -15.22
CA VAL A 351 -0.61 -1.73 -15.56
C VAL A 351 -0.58 -0.56 -14.58
N LEU A 352 -1.72 0.08 -14.32
CA LEU A 352 -1.82 1.19 -13.38
C LEU A 352 -1.52 0.74 -11.95
N GLY A 353 -1.98 -0.44 -11.55
CA GLY A 353 -1.69 -1.01 -10.24
C GLY A 353 -0.19 -1.26 -10.04
N LEU A 354 0.49 -1.83 -11.03
CA LEU A 354 1.95 -2.02 -10.98
C LEU A 354 2.69 -0.68 -11.00
N LEU A 355 2.29 0.26 -11.84
CA LEU A 355 2.88 1.60 -11.88
C LEU A 355 2.71 2.35 -10.56
N ILE A 356 1.56 2.22 -9.91
CA ILE A 356 1.26 2.86 -8.62
C ILE A 356 1.98 2.15 -7.48
N LEU A 357 2.03 0.81 -7.46
CA LEU A 357 2.73 0.07 -6.39
C LEU A 357 4.26 0.25 -6.48
N TYR A 358 4.78 0.35 -7.70
CA TYR A 358 6.21 0.54 -7.97
C TYR A 358 6.56 1.97 -8.38
N TRP A 359 5.67 2.95 -8.15
CA TRP A 359 5.86 4.36 -8.53
C TRP A 359 7.14 5.02 -7.97
N PRO A 360 7.75 4.58 -6.84
CA PRO A 360 9.02 5.15 -6.42
C PRO A 360 10.17 4.78 -7.38
N LEU A 361 10.03 3.72 -8.19
CA LEU A 361 11.11 3.25 -9.07
C LEU A 361 11.40 4.21 -10.24
N PRO A 362 10.44 4.70 -11.06
CA PRO A 362 10.75 5.38 -12.31
C PRO A 362 11.28 6.83 -12.15
N VAL A 363 10.81 7.56 -11.13
CA VAL A 363 11.23 8.96 -10.87
C VAL A 363 12.74 9.05 -10.55
N ILE A 364 13.32 7.92 -10.19
CA ILE A 364 14.59 7.83 -9.51
C ILE A 364 15.75 7.48 -10.48
N TYR A 365 15.50 6.75 -11.58
CA TYR A 365 16.54 6.31 -12.52
C TYR A 365 16.88 7.32 -13.63
N GLY A 366 16.10 8.39 -13.77
CA GLY A 366 16.33 9.42 -14.79
C GLY A 366 17.49 10.39 -14.50
N ARG A 367 18.10 10.35 -13.30
CA ARG A 367 19.13 11.35 -12.91
C ARG A 367 20.56 10.99 -13.30
N LYS A 368 20.92 9.70 -13.36
CA LYS A 368 22.33 9.31 -13.58
C LYS A 368 22.74 9.42 -15.05
N ARG A 369 21.81 9.22 -16.00
CA ARG A 369 22.08 9.36 -17.43
C ARG A 369 22.36 10.80 -17.86
N ASN A 370 21.98 11.81 -17.06
CA ASN A 370 22.12 13.22 -17.44
C ASN A 370 23.51 13.81 -17.20
N ARG A 371 24.38 13.15 -16.42
CA ARG A 371 25.75 13.66 -16.21
C ARG A 371 26.71 13.31 -17.33
N ASP A 372 26.43 12.26 -18.11
CA ASP A 372 27.30 11.87 -19.22
C ASP A 372 27.02 12.68 -20.49
N TRP A 373 25.85 13.31 -20.62
CA TRP A 373 25.51 14.13 -21.79
C TRP A 373 26.35 15.39 -21.93
N GLU A 374 26.86 15.98 -20.84
CA GLU A 374 27.75 17.14 -20.93
C GLU A 374 29.12 16.75 -21.49
N ASN A 375 29.60 15.54 -21.22
CA ASN A 375 30.83 15.01 -21.80
C ASN A 375 30.63 14.55 -23.26
N ASP A 376 29.50 13.93 -23.57
CA ASP A 376 29.15 13.56 -24.95
C ASP A 376 28.91 14.78 -25.84
N LEU A 377 28.26 15.83 -25.32
CA LEU A 377 28.07 17.09 -26.04
C LEU A 377 29.39 17.84 -26.27
N TYR A 378 30.38 17.69 -25.37
CA TYR A 378 31.74 18.16 -25.61
C TYR A 378 32.42 17.36 -26.74
N PHE A 379 32.17 16.05 -26.82
CA PHE A 379 32.68 15.18 -27.87
C PHE A 379 32.14 15.52 -29.27
N PHE A 380 30.91 16.04 -29.34
CA PHE A 380 30.26 16.45 -30.61
C PHE A 380 30.47 17.93 -30.98
N LYS A 381 30.98 18.76 -30.08
CA LYS A 381 31.09 20.22 -30.29
C LYS A 381 32.19 20.64 -31.27
N HIS A 382 33.13 19.73 -31.57
CA HIS A 382 34.34 20.02 -32.35
C HIS A 382 34.51 19.14 -33.60
N LYS A 383 33.50 18.35 -33.96
CA LYS A 383 33.53 17.51 -35.17
C LYS A 383 32.67 18.12 -36.28
N THR A 384 33.17 18.05 -37.51
CA THR A 384 32.42 18.39 -38.71
C THR A 384 31.25 17.42 -38.91
N LYS A 385 30.24 17.82 -39.69
CA LYS A 385 29.04 17.01 -39.94
C LYS A 385 29.40 15.61 -40.48
N ASP A 386 30.43 15.51 -41.30
CA ASP A 386 30.87 14.25 -41.91
C ASP A 386 31.55 13.33 -40.90
N GLU A 387 32.29 13.88 -39.93
CA GLU A 387 32.91 13.10 -38.84
C GLU A 387 31.87 12.57 -37.84
N CYS A 388 30.79 13.31 -37.61
CA CYS A 388 29.65 12.84 -36.82
C CYS A 388 28.89 11.70 -37.51
N VAL A 389 28.67 11.81 -38.82
CA VAL A 389 28.01 10.78 -39.63
C VAL A 389 28.87 9.51 -39.71
N LEU A 390 30.19 9.64 -39.85
CA LEU A 390 31.12 8.51 -39.86
C LEU A 390 31.17 7.82 -38.48
N SER A 391 31.18 8.58 -37.38
CA SER A 391 31.14 8.04 -36.02
C SER A 391 29.82 7.33 -35.71
N MET A 392 28.69 7.86 -36.18
CA MET A 392 27.37 7.19 -36.06
C MET A 392 27.32 5.92 -36.91
N LYS A 393 27.82 5.95 -38.16
CA LYS A 393 27.89 4.75 -39.02
C LYS A 393 28.74 3.66 -38.39
N ASN A 394 29.91 4.00 -37.83
CA ASN A 394 30.79 3.03 -37.17
C ASN A 394 30.17 2.47 -35.87
N THR A 395 29.45 3.30 -35.11
CA THR A 395 28.74 2.86 -33.88
C THR A 395 27.59 1.92 -34.21
N ILE A 396 26.83 2.22 -35.27
CA ILE A 396 25.73 1.38 -35.75
C ILE A 396 26.28 0.07 -36.35
N GLN A 397 27.36 0.11 -37.13
CA GLN A 397 28.03 -1.11 -37.63
C GLN A 397 28.58 -1.98 -36.49
N ASN A 398 29.19 -1.39 -35.46
CA ASN A 398 29.68 -2.14 -34.30
C ASN A 398 28.53 -2.74 -33.49
N GLN A 399 27.40 -2.03 -33.31
CA GLN A 399 26.24 -2.59 -32.62
C GLN A 399 25.55 -3.70 -33.44
N ILE A 400 25.52 -3.60 -34.77
CA ILE A 400 24.99 -4.65 -35.64
C ILE A 400 25.91 -5.89 -35.63
N GLN A 401 27.24 -5.72 -35.64
CA GLN A 401 28.18 -6.83 -35.50
C GLN A 401 28.11 -7.50 -34.12
N THR A 402 27.85 -6.73 -33.05
CA THR A 402 27.72 -7.28 -31.68
C THR A 402 26.43 -8.09 -31.49
N VAL A 403 25.40 -7.85 -32.30
CA VAL A 403 24.11 -8.58 -32.23
C VAL A 403 24.10 -9.83 -33.12
N ILE A 404 24.99 -9.96 -34.10
CA ILE A 404 24.98 -11.07 -35.09
C ILE A 404 26.06 -12.14 -34.81
N LEU A 405 27.03 -11.91 -33.93
CA LEU A 405 28.04 -12.94 -33.59
C LEU A 405 28.19 -13.12 -32.07
N VAL A 406 27.36 -14.01 -31.51
CA VAL A 406 27.79 -14.89 -30.43
C VAL A 406 27.74 -16.30 -31.03
N PRO A 407 28.89 -16.92 -31.34
CA PRO A 407 29.44 -17.85 -30.34
C PRO A 407 30.98 -17.95 -30.29
N TRP A 408 31.45 -18.42 -29.12
CA TRP A 408 32.65 -19.26 -28.90
C TRP A 408 34.07 -18.65 -28.88
N SER A 409 34.69 -18.77 -27.69
CA SER A 409 36.09 -19.15 -27.41
C SER A 409 37.28 -18.15 -27.57
N CYS A 410 38.09 -18.13 -26.50
CA CYS A 410 39.56 -18.02 -26.40
C CYS A 410 40.34 -16.68 -26.52
N ARG A 411 41.08 -16.41 -25.42
CA ARG A 411 42.49 -15.96 -25.26
C ARG A 411 43.12 -14.88 -26.17
N HIS A 412 43.82 -13.99 -25.45
CA HIS A 412 45.14 -13.35 -25.71
C HIS A 412 45.22 -11.84 -26.06
N ASN A 413 46.05 -11.17 -25.23
CA ASN A 413 47.01 -10.08 -25.45
C ASN A 413 46.66 -8.74 -26.14
N ARG A 414 47.06 -7.67 -25.42
CA ARG A 414 47.42 -6.26 -25.76
C ARG A 414 48.08 -6.06 -27.16
N PRO A 415 48.21 -4.82 -27.74
CA PRO A 415 48.70 -3.59 -27.05
C PRO A 415 48.26 -2.19 -27.56
N GLN A 416 48.89 -1.19 -26.90
CA GLN A 416 48.83 0.28 -26.92
C GLN A 416 48.97 0.99 -28.27
N VAL A 417 48.38 2.20 -28.39
CA VAL A 417 48.91 3.34 -29.19
C VAL A 417 48.53 4.69 -28.55
N GLN A 418 49.52 5.59 -28.35
CA GLN A 418 49.40 7.07 -28.19
C GLN A 418 49.81 7.72 -29.53
N PRO A 419 49.30 8.93 -29.90
CA PRO A 419 50.08 10.20 -29.73
C PRO A 419 49.18 11.45 -29.43
N GLN A 420 49.55 12.42 -28.58
CA GLN A 420 50.43 13.61 -28.72
C GLN A 420 49.92 14.82 -29.58
N TYR A 421 49.71 15.96 -28.88
CA TYR A 421 49.84 17.43 -29.19
C TYR A 421 49.26 18.10 -30.47
N LEU A 422 48.49 19.21 -30.33
CA LEU A 422 48.86 20.61 -30.72
C LEU A 422 47.78 21.73 -30.46
N HIS A 423 48.20 22.77 -29.74
CA HIS A 423 47.97 24.24 -29.81
C HIS A 423 46.63 25.02 -30.05
N LYS A 424 46.40 25.95 -29.07
CA LYS A 424 46.13 27.43 -29.10
C LYS A 424 44.83 28.05 -29.70
N SER A 425 44.01 28.57 -28.77
CA SER A 425 43.45 29.94 -28.62
C SER A 425 42.72 30.67 -29.77
N LEU A 426 41.46 31.07 -29.51
CA LEU A 426 40.94 32.45 -29.70
C LEU A 426 39.58 32.67 -29.01
N GLN A 427 39.45 33.83 -28.38
CA GLN A 427 38.27 34.48 -27.77
C GLN A 427 37.21 34.83 -28.86
N LEU A 428 35.91 35.17 -28.67
CA LEU A 428 35.16 35.98 -27.69
C LEU A 428 33.62 35.83 -27.97
N LYS A 429 32.80 35.97 -26.90
CA LYS A 429 31.36 36.34 -26.76
C LYS A 429 30.37 36.28 -27.96
N CYS A 430 29.21 35.61 -27.75
CA CYS A 430 27.87 36.23 -27.93
C CYS A 430 26.69 35.44 -27.31
N HIS A 431 25.81 36.22 -26.66
CA HIS A 431 24.48 36.06 -26.04
C HIS A 431 23.70 34.73 -25.82
N HIS A 432 23.38 34.57 -24.52
CA HIS A 432 22.13 34.21 -23.82
C HIS A 432 20.82 33.86 -24.57
N ASN A 433 20.07 32.96 -23.90
CA ASN A 433 18.63 32.63 -24.03
C ASN A 433 18.16 31.64 -25.11
N ARG A 434 18.39 30.33 -24.89
CA ARG A 434 17.55 29.25 -25.48
C ARG A 434 17.07 28.15 -24.50
N HIS A 435 17.38 28.24 -23.21
CA HIS A 435 17.04 27.17 -22.26
C HIS A 435 15.64 27.25 -21.61
N LYS A 436 14.92 28.38 -21.73
CA LYS A 436 13.56 28.52 -21.16
C LYS A 436 12.42 28.09 -22.10
N LEU A 437 12.59 28.13 -23.42
CA LEU A 437 11.51 27.77 -24.36
C LEU A 437 11.26 26.25 -24.44
N LYS A 438 12.30 25.40 -24.37
CA LYS A 438 12.12 23.94 -24.47
C LYS A 438 11.37 23.34 -23.26
N ARG A 439 11.54 23.90 -22.05
CA ARG A 439 10.82 23.44 -20.84
C ARG A 439 9.33 23.77 -20.87
N PHE A 440 8.94 24.89 -21.47
CA PHE A 440 7.52 25.26 -21.61
C PHE A 440 6.79 24.37 -22.61
N GLN A 441 7.44 24.01 -23.72
CA GLN A 441 6.85 23.14 -24.75
C GLN A 441 6.59 21.71 -24.23
N THR A 442 7.49 21.14 -23.42
CA THR A 442 7.32 19.78 -22.89
C THR A 442 6.21 19.71 -21.84
N MET A 443 6.06 20.76 -21.03
CA MET A 443 5.02 20.84 -20.01
C MET A 443 3.64 21.12 -20.65
N GLN A 444 3.57 21.94 -21.70
CA GLN A 444 2.35 22.11 -22.50
C GLN A 444 1.95 20.83 -23.23
N ASN A 445 2.91 20.07 -23.77
CA ASN A 445 2.62 18.78 -24.41
C ASN A 445 2.15 17.72 -23.41
N PHE A 446 2.71 17.70 -22.19
CA PHE A 446 2.25 16.82 -21.11
C PHE A 446 0.85 17.23 -20.60
N VAL A 447 0.58 18.52 -20.43
CA VAL A 447 -0.75 19.02 -20.06
C VAL A 447 -1.78 18.79 -21.18
N SER A 448 -1.39 18.93 -22.44
CA SER A 448 -2.24 18.65 -23.59
C SER A 448 -2.53 17.15 -23.73
N PHE A 449 -1.53 16.30 -23.46
CA PHE A 449 -1.68 14.83 -23.38
C PHE A 449 -2.62 14.41 -22.24
N MET A 450 -2.51 15.04 -21.08
CA MET A 450 -3.39 14.81 -19.93
C MET A 450 -4.82 15.36 -20.16
N LYS A 451 -5.00 16.36 -21.02
CA LYS A 451 -6.31 16.90 -21.41
C LYS A 451 -6.98 16.08 -22.52
N SER A 452 -6.22 15.46 -23.41
CA SER A 452 -6.75 14.69 -24.56
C SER A 452 -7.15 13.26 -24.22
N HIS A 453 -6.70 12.73 -23.07
CA HIS A 453 -7.11 11.44 -22.54
C HIS A 453 -7.90 11.69 -21.26
N THR A 454 -9.18 11.33 -21.25
CA THR A 454 -10.20 11.56 -20.21
C THR A 454 -9.78 11.11 -18.81
N ILE A 455 -8.90 11.87 -18.16
CA ILE A 455 -8.55 11.74 -16.76
C ILE A 455 -9.39 12.76 -15.98
N SER A 456 -10.20 12.22 -15.08
CA SER A 456 -11.23 12.87 -14.26
C SER A 456 -10.83 14.25 -13.69
N PRO A 457 -11.79 15.19 -13.54
CA PRO A 457 -11.61 16.51 -12.90
C PRO A 457 -10.90 16.49 -11.54
N ILE A 458 -10.91 15.35 -10.85
CA ILE A 458 -10.30 15.11 -9.54
C ILE A 458 -8.77 15.30 -9.57
N LEU A 459 -8.09 14.98 -10.69
CA LEU A 459 -6.63 15.15 -10.77
C LEU A 459 -6.22 16.62 -10.90
N HIS A 460 -7.12 17.47 -11.39
CA HIS A 460 -6.86 18.90 -11.58
C HIS A 460 -6.91 19.68 -10.26
N THR A 461 -7.65 19.17 -9.26
CA THR A 461 -7.73 19.75 -7.90
C THR A 461 -6.56 19.31 -7.01
N LEU A 462 -5.91 18.18 -7.32
CA LEU A 462 -4.74 17.69 -6.57
C LEU A 462 -3.40 18.28 -7.07
N LEU A 463 -3.39 18.87 -8.27
CA LEU A 463 -2.20 19.49 -8.88
C LEU A 463 -2.18 21.03 -8.75
N LYS A 464 -3.24 21.65 -8.23
CA LYS A 464 -3.26 23.04 -7.74
C LYS A 464 -3.05 23.01 -6.24
#